data_AF-A0A0W7WMB2-F1
#
_entry.id   AF-A0A0W7WMB2-F1
#
_cell.length_a   1.000
_cell.length_b   1.000
_cell.length_c   1.000
_cell.angle_alpha   90.00
_cell.angle_beta   90.00
_cell.angle_gamma   90.00
#
_symmetry.space_group_name_H-M   'P 1'
#
loop_
_entity.id
_entity.type
_entity.pdbx_description
1 polymer ?
#
loop_
_entity_poly.entity_id
_entity_poly.type
_entity_poly.pdbx_seq_one_letter_code
_entity_poly.pdbx_strand_id
1 'polypeptide(L)'
;MLIYHFGSKDALIVSLLEHLAARMEVGLDAALPAERLETEGALIARVMEQMRSKAFQPYTRVWLEIIAAAAQGNDAHLKAGRAIIDLYLNWLSVRHPEGAAGAAKALTIIEGCLVMDAVGQERLVDMLCDTDGRSEY
;
A
#
# COMPACT_ATOMS: atom_id res chain seq x y z
N MET A 1 -2.47 -22.10 -22.54
CA MET A 1 -1.45 -23.01 -21.96
C MET A 1 -1.02 -22.67 -20.53
N LEU A 2 -1.40 -21.54 -19.94
CA LEU A 2 -1.05 -21.22 -18.54
C LEU A 2 -1.73 -22.15 -17.52
N ILE A 3 -2.96 -22.58 -17.77
CA ILE A 3 -3.72 -23.43 -16.83
C ILE A 3 -3.02 -24.78 -16.57
N TYR A 4 -2.25 -25.31 -17.52
CA TYR A 4 -1.46 -26.55 -17.30
C TYR A 4 -0.33 -26.37 -16.29
N HIS A 5 0.22 -25.16 -16.15
CA HIS A 5 1.29 -24.86 -15.21
C HIS A 5 0.77 -24.51 -13.81
N PHE A 6 -0.42 -23.92 -13.72
CA PHE A 6 -1.00 -23.46 -12.45
C PHE A 6 -2.14 -24.34 -11.94
N GLY A 7 -2.66 -25.26 -12.75
CA GLY A 7 -3.77 -26.16 -12.40
C GLY A 7 -5.15 -25.51 -12.45
N SER A 8 -5.28 -24.23 -12.07
CA SER A 8 -6.54 -23.47 -12.15
C SER A 8 -6.32 -21.98 -12.43
N LYS A 9 -7.39 -21.28 -12.81
CA LYS A 9 -7.38 -19.82 -12.96
C LYS A 9 -7.10 -19.13 -11.62
N ASP A 10 -7.66 -19.65 -10.53
CA ASP A 10 -7.47 -19.08 -9.20
C ASP A 10 -6.02 -19.23 -8.73
N ALA A 11 -5.40 -20.38 -8.99
CA ALA A 11 -3.99 -20.60 -8.70
C ALA A 11 -3.07 -19.67 -9.50
N LEU A 12 -3.40 -19.42 -10.78
CA LEU A 12 -2.69 -18.43 -11.59
C LEU A 12 -2.84 -17.01 -11.02
N ILE A 13 -4.05 -16.62 -10.59
CA ILE A 13 -4.30 -15.31 -9.98
C ILE A 13 -3.49 -15.19 -8.68
N VAL A 14 -3.50 -16.19 -7.81
CA VAL A 14 -2.72 -16.19 -6.57
C VAL A 14 -1.23 -16.00 -6.85
N SER A 15 -0.64 -16.81 -7.74
CA SER A 15 0.79 -16.69 -8.07
C SER A 15 1.15 -15.35 -8.71
N LEU A 16 0.25 -14.77 -9.51
CA LEU A 16 0.44 -13.44 -10.08
C LEU A 16 0.41 -12.36 -8.99
N LEU A 17 -0.54 -12.43 -8.07
CA LEU A 17 -0.67 -11.46 -6.97
C LEU A 17 0.52 -11.54 -6.00
N GLU A 18 1.01 -12.75 -5.70
CA GLU A 18 2.24 -12.96 -4.93
C GLU A 18 3.46 -12.36 -5.64
N HIS A 19 3.59 -12.57 -6.95
CA HIS A 19 4.67 -11.96 -7.74
C HIS A 19 4.60 -10.43 -7.74
N LEU A 20 3.40 -9.86 -7.85
CA LEU A 20 3.20 -8.41 -7.80
C LEU A 20 3.55 -7.84 -6.43
N ALA A 21 3.12 -8.49 -5.34
CA ALA A 21 3.45 -8.08 -3.97
C ALA A 21 4.97 -8.04 -3.73
N ALA A 22 5.69 -9.10 -4.13
CA ALA A 22 7.14 -9.15 -4.02
C ALA A 22 7.83 -8.05 -4.84
N ARG A 23 7.30 -7.73 -6.03
CA ARG A 23 7.83 -6.66 -6.86
C ARG A 23 7.56 -5.27 -6.28
N MET A 24 6.42 -5.08 -5.62
CA MET A 24 6.09 -3.83 -4.92
C MET A 24 7.00 -3.61 -3.73
N GLU A 25 7.30 -4.65 -2.94
CA GLU A 25 8.26 -4.60 -1.82
C GLU A 25 9.64 -4.12 -2.27
N VAL A 26 10.20 -4.71 -3.33
CA VAL A 26 11.49 -4.29 -3.90
C VAL A 26 11.45 -2.84 -4.37
N GLY A 27 10.35 -2.40 -4.98
CA GLY A 27 10.18 -1.01 -5.42
C GLY A 27 10.09 -0.03 -4.25
N LEU A 28 9.40 -0.42 -3.19
CA LEU A 28 9.27 0.37 -1.96
C LEU A 28 10.59 0.47 -1.20
N ASP A 29 11.33 -0.62 -1.07
CA ASP A 29 12.66 -0.64 -0.44
C ASP A 29 13.68 0.21 -1.19
N ALA A 30 13.62 0.19 -2.53
CA ALA A 30 14.48 1.05 -3.35
C ALA A 30 14.12 2.55 -3.22
N ALA A 31 12.85 2.86 -2.98
CA ALA A 31 12.37 4.24 -2.88
C ALA A 31 12.57 4.85 -1.48
N LEU A 32 12.40 4.05 -0.42
CA LEU A 32 12.55 4.49 0.96
C LEU A 32 13.41 3.48 1.75
N PRO A 33 14.66 3.83 2.10
CA PRO A 33 15.53 2.97 2.91
C PRO A 33 14.87 2.55 4.23
N ALA A 34 15.35 1.45 4.81
CA ALA A 34 14.91 0.94 6.11
C ALA A 34 15.44 1.78 7.29
N GLU A 35 15.24 3.09 7.23
CA GLU A 35 15.55 4.03 8.28
C GLU A 35 14.23 4.52 8.92
N ARG A 36 14.23 4.70 10.23
CA ARG A 36 13.09 5.28 10.92
C ARG A 36 12.97 6.75 10.57
N LEU A 37 11.77 7.17 10.21
CA LEU A 37 11.49 8.59 10.02
C LEU A 37 11.17 9.24 11.38
N GLU A 38 11.39 10.55 11.46
CA GLU A 38 11.19 11.34 12.68
C GLU A 38 9.69 11.48 13.04
N THR A 39 8.80 11.60 12.05
CA THR A 39 7.36 11.79 12.28
C THR A 39 6.49 10.87 11.42
N GLU A 40 5.28 10.59 11.91
CA GLU A 40 4.26 9.82 11.17
C GLU A 40 3.86 10.53 9.88
N GLY A 41 3.62 11.85 9.91
CA GLY A 41 3.29 12.62 8.71
C GLY A 41 4.40 12.62 7.66
N ALA A 42 5.67 12.69 8.05
CA ALA A 42 6.79 12.60 7.09
C ALA A 42 6.82 11.24 6.39
N LEU A 43 6.54 10.16 7.13
CA LEU A 43 6.43 8.81 6.55
C LEU A 43 5.25 8.72 5.58
N ILE A 44 4.06 9.17 6.00
CA ILE A 44 2.85 9.15 5.15
C ILE A 44 3.08 9.97 3.87
N ALA A 45 3.63 11.17 3.98
CA ALA A 45 3.92 12.03 2.82
C ALA A 45 4.88 11.36 1.83
N ARG A 46 5.97 10.76 2.32
CA ARG A 46 6.94 10.01 1.48
C ARG A 46 6.30 8.82 0.78
N VAL A 47 5.46 8.06 1.48
CA VAL A 47 4.74 6.93 0.89
C VAL A 47 3.75 7.41 -0.18
N MET A 48 2.99 8.46 0.11
CA MET A 48 2.02 9.00 -0.85
C MET A 48 2.69 9.59 -2.10
N GLU A 49 3.83 10.27 -1.96
CA GLU A 49 4.65 10.73 -3.10
C GLU A 49 5.03 9.56 -4.00
N GLN A 50 5.50 8.45 -3.39
CA GLN A 50 5.85 7.25 -4.14
C GLN A 50 4.63 6.63 -4.82
N MET A 51 3.50 6.48 -4.12
CA MET A 51 2.27 5.88 -4.67
C MET A 51 1.67 6.70 -5.82
N ARG A 52 1.80 8.03 -5.77
CA ARG A 52 1.36 8.96 -6.83
C ARG A 52 2.31 8.96 -8.02
N SER A 53 3.53 8.44 -7.89
CA SER A 53 4.50 8.41 -8.98
C SER A 53 3.99 7.59 -10.18
N LYS A 54 4.41 7.99 -11.39
CA LYS A 54 4.05 7.27 -12.64
C LYS A 54 4.47 5.80 -12.61
N ALA A 55 5.52 5.47 -11.87
CA ALA A 55 6.01 4.10 -11.72
C ALA A 55 5.07 3.24 -10.87
N PHE A 56 4.41 3.83 -9.88
CA PHE A 56 3.54 3.11 -8.94
C PHE A 56 2.06 3.12 -9.32
N GLN A 57 1.58 4.09 -10.11
CA GLN A 57 0.17 4.16 -10.53
C GLN A 57 -0.42 2.85 -11.07
N PRO A 58 0.28 2.04 -11.92
CA PRO A 58 -0.26 0.76 -12.37
C PRO A 58 -0.53 -0.21 -11.21
N TYR A 59 0.33 -0.21 -10.19
CA TYR A 59 0.17 -1.06 -9.02
C TYR A 59 -1.00 -0.61 -8.15
N THR A 60 -1.18 0.69 -7.94
CA THR A 60 -2.32 1.24 -7.19
C THR A 60 -3.65 0.87 -7.85
N ARG A 61 -3.74 0.86 -9.18
CA ARG A 61 -4.96 0.44 -9.88
C ARG A 61 -5.29 -1.03 -9.63
N VAL A 62 -4.29 -1.90 -9.77
CA VAL A 62 -4.46 -3.34 -9.49
C VAL A 62 -4.86 -3.56 -8.02
N TRP A 63 -4.27 -2.79 -7.10
CA TRP A 63 -4.64 -2.84 -5.69
C TRP A 63 -6.12 -2.54 -5.46
N LEU A 64 -6.67 -1.49 -6.08
CA LEU A 64 -8.09 -1.15 -5.97
C LEU A 64 -9.00 -2.22 -6.57
N GLU A 65 -8.58 -2.86 -7.67
CA GLU A 65 -9.31 -4.00 -8.25
C GLU A 65 -9.32 -5.21 -7.29
N ILE A 66 -8.21 -5.48 -6.60
CA ILE A 66 -8.13 -6.53 -5.57
C ILE A 66 -9.09 -6.23 -4.42
N ILE A 67 -9.09 -4.99 -3.91
CA ILE A 67 -10.02 -4.57 -2.85
C ILE A 67 -11.47 -4.77 -3.31
N ALA A 68 -11.81 -4.33 -4.52
CA ALA A 68 -13.16 -4.44 -5.04
C ALA A 68 -13.62 -5.90 -5.16
N ALA A 69 -12.76 -6.79 -5.64
CA ALA A 69 -13.05 -8.22 -5.76
C ALA A 69 -13.14 -8.92 -4.39
N ALA A 70 -12.26 -8.57 -3.45
CA ALA A 70 -12.30 -9.08 -2.08
C ALA A 70 -13.59 -8.64 -1.36
N ALA A 71 -14.01 -7.38 -1.52
CA ALA A 71 -15.26 -6.85 -0.97
C ALA A 71 -16.51 -7.55 -1.54
N GLN A 72 -16.43 -8.10 -2.75
CA GLN A 72 -17.47 -8.93 -3.37
C GLN A 72 -17.44 -10.40 -2.90
N GLY A 73 -16.53 -10.77 -1.99
CA GLY A 73 -16.44 -12.12 -1.43
C GLY A 73 -15.60 -13.09 -2.26
N ASN A 74 -14.71 -12.61 -3.13
CA ASN A 74 -13.79 -13.51 -3.84
C ASN A 74 -12.63 -13.95 -2.92
N ASP A 75 -12.59 -15.24 -2.59
CA ASP A 75 -11.61 -15.82 -1.65
C ASP A 75 -10.15 -15.63 -2.07
N ALA A 76 -9.84 -15.77 -3.38
CA ALA A 76 -8.47 -15.61 -3.87
C ALA A 76 -7.97 -14.17 -3.70
N HIS A 77 -8.83 -13.18 -4.01
CA HIS A 77 -8.50 -11.76 -3.83
C HIS A 77 -8.47 -11.38 -2.34
N LEU A 78 -9.35 -11.94 -1.50
CA LEU A 78 -9.31 -11.75 -0.05
C LEU A 78 -7.98 -12.25 0.54
N LYS A 79 -7.54 -13.45 0.14
CA LYS A 79 -6.27 -14.03 0.58
C LYS A 79 -5.09 -13.17 0.13
N ALA A 80 -5.07 -12.76 -1.13
CA ALA A 80 -4.01 -11.90 -1.66
C ALA A 80 -3.99 -10.52 -0.99
N GLY A 81 -5.15 -9.91 -0.78
CA GLY A 81 -5.28 -8.63 -0.11
C GLY A 81 -4.73 -8.64 1.31
N ARG A 82 -5.00 -9.71 2.07
CA ARG A 82 -4.40 -9.91 3.40
C ARG A 82 -2.88 -9.99 3.35
N ALA A 83 -2.34 -10.80 2.44
CA ALA A 83 -0.88 -10.95 2.31
C ALA A 83 -0.18 -9.62 1.95
N ILE A 84 -0.79 -8.81 1.09
CA ILE A 84 -0.27 -7.48 0.72
C ILE A 84 -0.29 -6.53 1.93
N ILE A 85 -1.40 -6.49 2.68
CA ILE A 85 -1.51 -5.66 3.88
C ILE A 85 -0.49 -6.08 4.96
N ASP A 86 -0.32 -7.38 5.18
CA ASP A 86 0.67 -7.90 6.14
C ASP A 86 2.10 -7.48 5.75
N LEU A 87 2.42 -7.53 4.45
CA LEU A 87 3.69 -7.07 3.90
C LEU A 87 3.89 -5.57 4.13
N TYR A 88 2.90 -4.73 3.81
CA TYR A 88 3.00 -3.28 4.03
C TYR A 88 3.09 -2.92 5.51
N LEU A 89 2.35 -3.61 6.37
CA LEU A 89 2.41 -3.38 7.80
C LEU A 89 3.80 -3.69 8.34
N ASN A 90 4.39 -4.82 7.95
CA ASN A 90 5.76 -5.17 8.31
C ASN A 90 6.76 -4.14 7.78
N TRP A 91 6.61 -3.74 6.51
CA TRP A 91 7.48 -2.76 5.85
C TRP A 91 7.43 -1.38 6.53
N LEU A 92 6.23 -0.92 6.91
CA LEU A 92 6.02 0.33 7.63
C LEU A 92 6.55 0.25 9.06
N SER A 93 6.41 -0.89 9.73
CA SER A 93 6.83 -1.06 11.13
C SER A 93 8.31 -0.77 11.37
N VAL A 94 9.17 -1.00 10.36
CA VAL A 94 10.60 -0.72 10.44
C VAL A 94 10.90 0.78 10.30
N ARG A 95 10.05 1.51 9.58
CA ARG A 95 10.23 2.92 9.20
C ARG A 95 9.43 3.89 10.06
N HIS A 96 8.40 3.40 10.76
CA HIS A 96 7.54 4.21 11.60
C HIS A 96 8.28 4.67 12.88
N PRO A 97 8.13 5.94 13.31
CA PRO A 97 8.76 6.45 14.53
C PRO A 97 8.46 5.59 15.77
N GLU A 98 7.17 5.25 15.94
CA GLU A 98 6.67 4.38 17.03
C GLU A 98 6.77 2.87 16.72
N GLY A 99 7.40 2.48 15.61
CA GLY A 99 7.48 1.09 15.17
C GLY A 99 6.12 0.46 14.85
N ALA A 100 5.96 -0.83 15.16
CA ALA A 100 4.77 -1.61 14.83
C ALA A 100 3.46 -1.06 15.41
N ALA A 101 3.51 -0.38 16.57
CA ALA A 101 2.32 0.17 17.22
C ALA A 101 1.67 1.29 16.39
N GLY A 102 2.48 2.20 15.85
CA GLY A 102 2.00 3.30 15.01
C GLY A 102 1.78 2.91 13.54
N ALA A 103 2.50 1.88 13.05
CA ALA A 103 2.41 1.43 11.67
C ALA A 103 0.99 1.04 11.21
N ALA A 104 0.18 0.44 12.09
CA ALA A 104 -1.20 0.08 11.77
C ALA A 104 -2.09 1.31 11.50
N LYS A 105 -1.93 2.37 12.31
CA LYS A 105 -2.64 3.63 12.11
C LYS A 105 -2.19 4.31 10.83
N ALA A 106 -0.87 4.43 10.63
CA ALA A 106 -0.31 5.02 9.41
C ALA A 106 -0.76 4.28 8.15
N LEU A 107 -0.74 2.94 8.15
CA LEU A 107 -1.22 2.14 7.02
C LEU A 107 -2.70 2.42 6.72
N THR A 108 -3.55 2.47 7.75
CA THR A 108 -4.97 2.77 7.58
C THR A 108 -5.20 4.15 6.96
N ILE A 109 -4.41 5.15 7.36
CA ILE A 109 -4.46 6.49 6.76
C ILE A 109 -4.03 6.44 5.30
N ILE A 110 -2.90 5.80 4.99
CA ILE A 110 -2.37 5.65 3.62
C ILE A 110 -3.42 5.00 2.71
N GLU A 111 -4.05 3.91 3.14
CA GLU A 111 -5.11 3.24 2.37
C GLU A 111 -6.32 4.16 2.11
N GLY A 112 -6.73 4.94 3.12
CA GLY A 112 -7.76 5.96 2.96
C GLY A 112 -7.36 7.02 1.94
N CYS A 113 -6.11 7.47 1.96
CA CYS A 113 -5.58 8.44 1.01
C CYS A 113 -5.58 7.90 -0.43
N LEU A 114 -5.21 6.64 -0.64
CA LEU A 114 -5.27 6.00 -1.96
C LEU A 114 -6.70 5.98 -2.52
N VAL A 115 -7.69 5.72 -1.67
CA VAL A 115 -9.10 5.77 -2.07
C VAL A 115 -9.54 7.19 -2.44
N MET A 116 -9.14 8.20 -1.66
CA MET A 116 -9.45 9.61 -1.96
C MET A 116 -8.79 10.06 -3.28
N ASP A 117 -7.53 9.73 -3.49
CA ASP A 117 -6.81 10.02 -4.74
C ASP A 117 -7.50 9.37 -5.95
N ALA A 118 -7.97 8.12 -5.81
CA ALA A 118 -8.64 7.40 -6.88
C ALA A 118 -9.93 8.07 -7.39
N VAL A 119 -10.56 8.92 -6.58
CA VAL A 119 -11.79 9.64 -6.91
C VAL A 119 -11.58 11.15 -7.09
N GLY A 120 -10.33 11.60 -7.21
CA GLY A 120 -10.01 13.01 -7.45
C GLY A 120 -10.22 13.91 -6.22
N GLN A 121 -10.00 13.37 -5.01
CA GLN A 121 -10.05 14.10 -3.75
C GLN A 121 -8.65 14.28 -3.13
N GLU A 122 -7.63 14.49 -3.97
CA GLU A 122 -6.22 14.63 -3.56
C GLU A 122 -6.03 15.75 -2.53
N ARG A 123 -6.84 16.81 -2.62
CA ARG A 123 -6.84 17.93 -1.66
C ARG A 123 -7.06 17.49 -0.21
N LEU A 124 -7.86 16.45 0.03
CA LEU A 124 -8.11 15.92 1.37
C LEU A 124 -6.85 15.27 1.96
N VAL A 125 -6.08 14.61 1.10
CA VAL A 125 -4.80 13.98 1.47
C VAL A 125 -3.72 15.04 1.70
N ASP A 126 -3.68 16.07 0.86
CA ASP A 126 -2.71 17.16 1.00
C ASP A 126 -2.91 17.91 2.33
N MET A 127 -4.17 18.16 2.74
CA MET A 127 -4.46 18.77 4.05
C MET A 127 -3.92 17.93 5.22
N LEU A 128 -4.02 16.60 5.16
CA LEU A 128 -3.49 15.71 6.21
C LEU A 128 -1.97 15.84 6.32
N CYS A 129 -1.27 15.86 5.18
CA CYS A 129 0.19 15.99 5.14
C CYS A 129 0.67 17.37 5.62
N ASP A 130 -0.11 18.43 5.37
CA ASP A 130 0.21 19.80 5.79
C ASP A 130 -0.01 20.06 7.29
N THR A 131 -0.95 19.35 7.94
CA THR A 131 -1.30 19.56 9.36
C THR A 131 -0.16 19.22 10.33
N ASP A 132 0.73 18.30 9.98
CA ASP A 132 1.86 17.91 10.83
C ASP A 132 2.96 18.98 10.89
N GLY A 133 2.93 19.98 10.01
CA GLY A 133 3.81 21.15 10.05
C GLY A 133 3.33 22.31 10.94
N ARG A 134 2.16 22.17 11.60
CA ARG A 134 1.53 23.26 12.39
C ARG A 134 1.48 22.99 13.90
N SER A 135 2.30 22.09 14.43
CA SER A 135 2.40 21.83 15.87
C SER A 135 3.58 22.56 16.52
N GLU A 136 3.68 23.88 16.35
CA GLU A 136 4.50 24.76 17.21
C GLU A 136 3.93 26.18 17.17
N TYR A 137 2.87 26.48 17.93
CA TYR A 137 2.58 27.81 18.50
C TYR A 137 1.61 27.69 19.68
#